data_AF-A0A849ZIP5-F1
#
_entry.id   AF-A0A849ZIP5-F1
#
_cell.length_a   1.000
_cell.length_b   1.000
_cell.length_c   1.000
_cell.angle_alpha   90.00
_cell.angle_beta   90.00
_cell.angle_gamma   90.00
#
_symmetry.space_group_name_H-M   'P 1'
#
loop_
_entity.id
_entity.type
_entity.pdbx_description
1 polymer ?
#
loop_
_entity_poly.entity_id
_entity_poly.type
_entity_poly.pdbx_seq_one_letter_code
_entity_poly.pdbx_strand_id
1 'polypeptide(L)'
;MKSLAATLTLTLPLGVAALPTESPMATIVPASPAEQEFQQLFDARALWDDYPDFRRSPEVPQLFVHADLERFLAELERDAGDLFEVEVLTRSEEGRTIHHLTCGTGPTAVQIWARQHGDEALCSAALMDFLGFVADRRDTPLVQTLLSRLTLHIVPMVNPDGVERLTRHNAMGIDPNRDARLLQTPSGRALRMIFERYSPEVCFNLHDQEPRKSTDDTGELIGLSYQACPFDREETLGPQLLRAKQICGVMLRALSPWLEGHIARYEADYMSRAFGDSMSRWGVASILIESGGWFGPAREAENFVVRGHLLSLLAGLTAVATGAERGMTPAPYDALPLEGNPHFDLLIRNTLVLDGTGLQPHQGDIGVNRRVDEREGGERSGTIRDVGDMSIYRGREEIDGAQLIATGGLFAWDPAFTPASLADRERVMALLRRGVTTVIGTSSGSTPEERHVPTEATPIRALFFETLPTVAAAAERDFLTSAAGIHIPWRGSDLLLVNRGRVPENHLMAIGMSEHPASDILLRAFGEWTSAEVLGEAWPSATAVLLGPESDVPSLLVSGAVTAPIAFRGLTAAPAVGLDLTEPGGIWRGEPADLLLWERAGGSADDSGAIRLGALREVIVAGFRVPLD
;
A
#
# COMPACT_ATOMS: atom_id res chain seq x y z
N MET A 1 29.53 65.99 37.97
CA MET A 1 30.02 66.70 36.76
C MET A 1 29.29 66.12 35.55
N LYS A 2 28.22 66.78 35.08
CA LYS A 2 28.06 67.30 33.70
C LYS A 2 28.51 66.32 32.60
N SER A 3 27.55 65.65 31.94
CA SER A 3 27.13 65.90 30.53
C SER A 3 27.77 64.83 29.61
N LEU A 4 27.15 64.27 28.57
CA LEU A 4 26.21 64.84 27.60
C LEU A 4 25.48 63.67 26.90
N ALA A 5 24.16 63.80 26.74
CA ALA A 5 23.31 62.88 25.99
C ALA A 5 23.30 63.26 24.50
N ALA A 6 23.25 62.26 23.62
CA ALA A 6 22.80 62.43 22.23
C ALA A 6 21.87 61.27 21.89
N THR A 7 20.58 61.55 21.92
CA THR A 7 19.48 60.67 21.54
C THR A 7 19.29 60.79 20.03
N LEU A 8 19.42 59.68 19.29
CA LEU A 8 18.95 59.57 17.91
C LEU A 8 17.67 58.73 17.91
N THR A 9 16.52 59.39 17.92
CA THR A 9 15.21 58.72 17.84
C THR A 9 14.88 58.55 16.36
N LEU A 10 14.90 57.30 15.88
CA LEU A 10 14.36 56.95 14.57
C LEU A 10 12.85 56.70 14.74
N THR A 11 12.04 57.70 14.40
CA THR A 11 10.58 57.61 14.37
C THR A 11 10.15 56.86 13.10
N LEU A 12 9.79 55.58 13.23
CA LEU A 12 8.97 54.88 12.23
C LEU A 12 7.50 55.24 12.49
N PRO A 13 6.73 55.68 11.48
CA PRO A 13 5.31 55.91 11.65
C PRO A 13 4.61 54.55 11.75
N LEU A 14 4.11 54.22 12.94
CA LEU A 14 3.07 53.22 13.12
C LEU A 14 1.79 53.76 12.50
N GLY A 15 1.64 53.56 11.20
CA GLY A 15 0.35 53.63 10.53
C GLY A 15 -0.51 52.49 11.08
N VAL A 16 -1.36 52.80 12.05
CA VAL A 16 -2.51 51.94 12.39
C VAL A 16 -3.44 52.01 11.20
N ALA A 17 -3.24 51.12 10.23
CA ALA A 17 -4.28 50.79 9.28
C ALA A 17 -5.40 50.16 10.11
N ALA A 18 -6.52 50.87 10.22
CA ALA A 18 -7.75 50.29 10.73
C ALA A 18 -8.01 49.01 9.94
N LEU A 19 -8.06 47.88 10.64
CA LEU A 19 -8.60 46.64 10.10
C LEU A 19 -9.97 46.98 9.50
N PRO A 20 -10.29 46.53 8.27
CA PRO A 20 -11.65 46.64 7.77
C PRO A 20 -12.55 45.79 8.67
N THR A 21 -13.12 46.43 9.67
CA THR A 21 -14.27 45.94 10.42
C THR A 21 -15.44 45.95 9.46
N GLU A 22 -16.10 44.80 9.35
CA GLU A 22 -17.19 44.47 8.42
C GLU A 22 -16.70 43.99 7.05
N SER A 23 -16.50 42.67 6.97
CA SER A 23 -16.82 41.96 5.73
C SER A 23 -18.26 42.38 5.35
N PRO A 24 -18.53 42.80 4.11
CA PRO A 24 -19.91 43.06 3.72
C PRO A 24 -20.69 41.81 4.06
N MET A 25 -21.73 41.94 4.90
CA MET A 25 -22.69 40.86 5.14
C MET A 25 -23.02 40.28 3.76
N ALA A 26 -22.52 39.07 3.48
CA ALA A 26 -22.82 38.38 2.25
C ALA A 26 -24.35 38.38 2.16
N THR A 27 -24.88 39.10 1.19
CA THR A 27 -26.32 39.15 0.95
C THR A 27 -26.73 37.70 0.82
N ILE A 28 -27.50 37.18 1.78
CA ILE A 28 -27.96 35.79 1.76
C ILE A 28 -28.88 35.70 0.56
N VAL A 29 -28.33 35.26 -0.57
CA VAL A 29 -29.11 34.96 -1.76
C VAL A 29 -29.97 33.77 -1.35
N PRO A 30 -31.31 33.90 -1.37
CA PRO A 30 -32.17 32.78 -1.01
C PRO A 30 -31.88 31.61 -1.95
N ALA A 31 -31.77 30.41 -1.36
CA ALA A 31 -31.56 29.18 -2.10
C ALA A 31 -32.59 29.07 -3.24
N SER A 32 -32.14 28.65 -4.43
CA SER A 32 -33.05 28.37 -5.54
C SER A 32 -34.07 27.28 -5.18
N PRO A 33 -35.24 27.17 -5.84
CA PRO A 33 -36.18 26.09 -5.57
C PRO A 33 -35.56 24.68 -5.66
N ALA A 34 -34.65 24.47 -6.61
CA ALA A 34 -33.91 23.21 -6.76
C ALA A 34 -32.95 22.95 -5.58
N GLU A 35 -32.28 24.00 -5.09
CA GLU A 35 -31.41 23.91 -3.91
C GLU A 35 -32.22 23.63 -2.63
N GLN A 36 -33.39 24.27 -2.47
CA GLN A 36 -34.30 24.00 -1.35
C GLN A 36 -34.81 22.56 -1.38
N GLU A 37 -35.16 22.05 -2.55
CA GLU A 37 -35.57 20.65 -2.73
C GLU A 37 -34.42 19.70 -2.41
N PHE A 38 -33.19 19.98 -2.88
CA PHE A 38 -32.01 19.19 -2.52
C PHE A 38 -31.82 19.14 -1.00
N GLN A 39 -31.87 20.28 -0.31
CA GLN A 39 -31.70 20.36 1.15
C GLN A 39 -32.81 19.62 1.93
N GLN A 40 -34.01 19.52 1.36
CA GLN A 40 -35.12 18.76 1.96
C GLN A 40 -34.97 17.24 1.78
N LEU A 41 -34.42 16.81 0.64
CA LEU A 41 -34.28 15.39 0.30
C LEU A 41 -32.97 14.79 0.83
N PHE A 42 -31.90 15.59 0.93
CA PHE A 42 -30.55 15.14 1.21
C PHE A 42 -30.06 15.61 2.58
N ASP A 43 -30.45 14.89 3.63
CA ASP A 43 -29.83 15.06 4.95
C ASP A 43 -28.54 14.24 5.01
N ALA A 44 -27.42 14.89 4.69
CA ALA A 44 -26.12 14.25 4.67
C ALA A 44 -25.76 13.60 6.01
N ARG A 45 -26.13 14.20 7.15
CA ARG A 45 -25.78 13.69 8.48
C ARG A 45 -26.60 12.45 8.82
N ALA A 46 -27.90 12.48 8.55
CA ALA A 46 -28.75 11.30 8.72
C ALA A 46 -28.30 10.15 7.82
N LEU A 47 -28.03 10.42 6.53
CA LEU A 47 -27.54 9.41 5.59
C LEU A 47 -26.18 8.85 5.98
N TRP A 48 -25.29 9.70 6.49
CA TRP A 48 -24.05 9.26 7.10
C TRP A 48 -24.43 8.31 8.23
N ASP A 49 -25.03 8.78 9.32
CA ASP A 49 -25.30 8.02 10.55
C ASP A 49 -26.04 6.70 10.33
N ASP A 50 -27.00 6.66 9.42
CA ASP A 50 -27.80 5.47 9.06
C ASP A 50 -27.05 4.44 8.21
N TYR A 51 -25.86 4.75 7.69
CA TYR A 51 -25.06 3.88 6.83
C TYR A 51 -24.95 2.41 7.27
N PRO A 52 -24.70 2.09 8.56
CA PRO A 52 -24.65 0.70 9.00
C PRO A 52 -25.92 -0.11 8.73
N ASP A 53 -27.08 0.54 8.60
CA ASP A 53 -28.38 -0.13 8.48
C ASP A 53 -28.70 -0.62 7.06
N PHE A 54 -28.01 -0.11 6.04
CA PHE A 54 -28.24 -0.46 4.64
C PHE A 54 -26.97 -0.92 3.90
N ARG A 55 -25.85 -1.04 4.62
CA ARG A 55 -24.62 -1.61 4.07
C ARG A 55 -24.84 -3.06 3.61
N ARG A 56 -24.43 -3.35 2.38
CA ARG A 56 -24.45 -4.67 1.75
C ARG A 56 -23.07 -5.16 1.29
N SER A 57 -22.10 -4.27 1.19
CA SER A 57 -20.72 -4.58 0.82
C SER A 57 -20.08 -5.54 1.83
N PRO A 58 -19.18 -6.44 1.39
CA PRO A 58 -18.47 -7.32 2.31
C PRO A 58 -17.57 -6.52 3.26
N GLU A 59 -17.24 -7.13 4.41
CA GLU A 59 -16.30 -6.56 5.38
C GLU A 59 -14.91 -6.30 4.80
N VAL A 60 -14.51 -7.14 3.83
CA VAL A 60 -13.24 -7.04 3.11
C VAL A 60 -13.54 -6.86 1.61
N PRO A 61 -13.64 -5.61 1.11
CA PRO A 61 -13.93 -5.34 -0.30
C PRO A 61 -12.99 -6.03 -1.27
N GLN A 62 -11.70 -6.18 -0.90
CA GLN A 62 -10.68 -6.78 -1.77
C GLN A 62 -10.94 -8.25 -2.10
N LEU A 63 -11.74 -8.95 -1.28
CA LEU A 63 -12.15 -10.34 -1.53
C LEU A 63 -13.43 -10.45 -2.35
N PHE A 64 -14.06 -9.33 -2.71
CA PHE A 64 -15.27 -9.33 -3.50
C PHE A 64 -14.97 -9.70 -4.95
N VAL A 65 -15.18 -10.97 -5.27
CA VAL A 65 -14.90 -11.54 -6.59
C VAL A 65 -16.14 -11.61 -7.48
N HIS A 66 -16.00 -12.07 -8.72
CA HIS A 66 -17.12 -12.12 -9.67
C HIS A 66 -18.26 -13.02 -9.18
N ALA A 67 -17.92 -14.16 -8.55
CA ALA A 67 -18.93 -15.04 -7.96
C ALA A 67 -19.72 -14.40 -6.81
N ASP A 68 -19.12 -13.47 -6.06
CA ASP A 68 -19.84 -12.71 -5.02
C ASP A 68 -20.82 -11.73 -5.62
N LEU A 69 -20.42 -11.06 -6.70
CA LEU A 69 -21.33 -10.20 -7.46
C LEU A 69 -22.52 -10.99 -8.02
N GLU A 70 -22.31 -12.17 -8.60
CA GLU A 70 -23.43 -13.02 -9.09
C GLU A 70 -24.42 -13.34 -7.96
N ARG A 71 -23.92 -13.65 -6.76
CA ARG A 71 -24.78 -13.90 -5.59
C ARG A 71 -25.53 -12.64 -5.17
N PHE A 72 -24.83 -11.51 -5.08
CA PHE A 72 -25.42 -10.23 -4.73
C PHE A 72 -26.54 -9.84 -5.71
N LEU A 73 -26.32 -10.00 -7.02
CA LEU A 73 -27.33 -9.69 -8.04
C LEU A 73 -28.54 -10.62 -7.95
N ALA A 74 -28.32 -11.91 -7.73
CA ALA A 74 -29.43 -12.86 -7.53
C ALA A 74 -30.27 -12.53 -6.27
N GLU A 75 -29.62 -12.07 -5.20
CA GLU A 75 -30.32 -11.58 -4.00
C GLU A 75 -31.09 -10.29 -4.28
N LEU A 76 -30.49 -9.34 -5.01
CA LEU A 76 -31.12 -8.10 -5.40
C LEU A 76 -32.36 -8.32 -6.30
N GLU A 77 -32.28 -9.23 -7.27
CA GLU A 77 -33.41 -9.60 -8.13
C GLU A 77 -34.52 -10.29 -7.33
N ARG A 78 -34.17 -11.13 -6.35
CA ARG A 78 -35.13 -11.79 -5.47
C ARG A 78 -35.88 -10.79 -4.59
N ASP A 79 -35.14 -9.85 -4.00
CA ASP A 79 -35.66 -8.98 -2.93
C ASP A 79 -36.24 -7.66 -3.50
N ALA A 80 -35.75 -7.22 -4.66
CA ALA A 80 -36.09 -5.93 -5.27
C ALA A 80 -36.18 -6.00 -6.81
N GLY A 81 -36.52 -7.15 -7.39
CA GLY A 81 -36.64 -7.33 -8.85
C GLY A 81 -37.75 -6.52 -9.53
N ASP A 82 -38.62 -5.86 -8.77
CA ASP A 82 -39.56 -4.86 -9.29
C ASP A 82 -38.94 -3.45 -9.45
N LEU A 83 -37.77 -3.22 -8.83
CA LEU A 83 -36.99 -1.98 -8.95
C LEU A 83 -35.82 -2.09 -9.93
N PHE A 84 -35.21 -3.27 -10.02
CA PHE A 84 -34.01 -3.51 -10.82
C PHE A 84 -34.29 -4.49 -11.95
N GLU A 85 -34.00 -4.08 -13.17
CA GLU A 85 -33.86 -4.97 -14.32
C GLU A 85 -32.38 -5.33 -14.48
N VAL A 86 -32.04 -6.62 -14.38
CA VAL A 86 -30.66 -7.11 -14.54
C VAL A 86 -30.56 -7.90 -15.84
N GLU A 87 -29.58 -7.55 -16.68
CA GLU A 87 -29.25 -8.31 -17.88
C GLU A 87 -27.75 -8.61 -17.96
N VAL A 88 -27.42 -9.74 -18.58
CA VAL A 88 -26.05 -10.01 -19.03
C VAL A 88 -25.80 -9.18 -20.29
N LEU A 89 -24.98 -8.14 -20.16
CA LEU A 89 -24.64 -7.24 -21.26
C LEU A 89 -23.69 -7.90 -22.27
N THR A 90 -22.66 -8.58 -21.74
CA THR A 90 -21.66 -9.33 -22.53
C THR A 90 -20.89 -10.30 -21.63
N ARG A 91 -19.86 -10.95 -22.16
CA ARG A 91 -18.88 -11.72 -21.40
C ARG A 91 -17.46 -11.17 -21.58
N SER A 92 -16.64 -11.31 -20.54
CA SER A 92 -15.21 -11.02 -20.56
C SER A 92 -14.43 -12.00 -21.44
N GLU A 93 -13.13 -11.81 -21.55
CA GLU A 93 -12.23 -12.65 -22.33
C GLU A 93 -12.15 -14.09 -21.80
N GLU A 94 -12.25 -14.28 -20.48
CA GLU A 94 -12.31 -15.60 -19.84
C GLU A 94 -13.75 -16.12 -19.67
N GLY A 95 -14.73 -15.46 -20.28
CA GLY A 95 -16.11 -15.92 -20.35
C GLY A 95 -16.97 -15.57 -19.13
N ARG A 96 -16.50 -14.74 -18.20
CA ARG A 96 -17.30 -14.25 -17.06
C ARG A 96 -18.32 -13.22 -17.53
N THR A 97 -19.48 -13.21 -16.90
CA THR A 97 -20.59 -12.31 -17.22
C THR A 97 -20.28 -10.87 -16.81
N ILE A 98 -20.52 -9.93 -17.72
CA ILE A 98 -20.55 -8.49 -17.42
C ILE A 98 -22.01 -8.08 -17.42
N HIS A 99 -22.50 -7.63 -16.27
CA HIS A 99 -23.91 -7.29 -16.06
C HIS A 99 -24.21 -5.82 -16.29
N HIS A 100 -25.44 -5.54 -16.68
CA HIS A 100 -26.03 -4.22 -16.74
C HIS A 100 -27.32 -4.22 -15.93
N LEU A 101 -27.43 -3.25 -15.02
CA LEU A 101 -28.65 -3.02 -14.24
C LEU A 101 -29.30 -1.73 -14.70
N THR A 102 -30.62 -1.77 -14.85
CA THR A 102 -31.46 -0.58 -15.05
C THR A 102 -32.38 -0.39 -13.85
N CYS A 103 -32.44 0.83 -13.30
CA CYS A 103 -33.44 1.18 -12.29
C CYS A 103 -33.92 2.63 -12.44
N GLY A 104 -35.19 2.87 -12.12
CA GLY A 104 -35.83 4.17 -12.32
C GLY A 104 -36.50 4.31 -13.68
N THR A 105 -37.35 5.31 -13.81
CA THR A 105 -38.19 5.57 -15.00
C THR A 105 -38.16 7.03 -15.42
N GLY A 106 -37.26 7.81 -14.82
CA GLY A 106 -37.19 9.24 -15.06
C GLY A 106 -36.52 9.60 -16.39
N PRO A 107 -36.75 10.82 -16.90
CA PRO A 107 -36.32 11.21 -18.24
C PRO A 107 -34.80 11.36 -18.40
N THR A 108 -34.06 11.58 -17.29
CA THR A 108 -32.62 11.81 -17.34
C THR A 108 -31.87 10.48 -17.23
N ALA A 109 -31.25 10.02 -18.30
CA ALA A 109 -30.41 8.83 -18.28
C ALA A 109 -29.04 9.14 -17.64
N VAL A 110 -28.62 8.31 -16.67
CA VAL A 110 -27.32 8.41 -15.99
C VAL A 110 -26.60 7.08 -16.09
N GLN A 111 -25.34 7.09 -16.52
CA GLN A 111 -24.51 5.88 -16.57
C GLN A 111 -23.56 5.82 -15.38
N ILE A 112 -23.45 4.68 -14.72
CA ILE A 112 -22.57 4.46 -13.57
C ILE A 112 -21.78 3.18 -13.82
N TRP A 113 -20.48 3.16 -13.53
CA TRP A 113 -19.73 1.90 -13.56
C TRP A 113 -18.61 1.85 -12.54
N ALA A 114 -18.24 0.63 -12.14
CA ALA A 114 -17.14 0.34 -11.23
C ALA A 114 -16.29 -0.85 -11.73
N ARG A 115 -15.12 -1.05 -11.12
CA ARG A 115 -14.16 -2.13 -11.44
C ARG A 115 -13.78 -2.17 -12.92
N GLN A 116 -13.53 -1.01 -13.50
CA GLN A 116 -12.83 -0.96 -14.78
C GLN A 116 -11.39 -1.49 -14.62
N HIS A 117 -10.79 -1.24 -13.46
CA HIS A 117 -9.58 -1.92 -13.00
C HIS A 117 -9.96 -2.95 -11.93
N GLY A 118 -9.31 -4.11 -11.99
CA GLY A 118 -9.66 -5.27 -11.15
C GLY A 118 -9.08 -5.25 -9.73
N ASP A 119 -8.20 -4.31 -9.41
CA ASP A 119 -7.55 -4.12 -8.11
C ASP A 119 -8.20 -3.00 -7.27
N GLU A 120 -9.16 -2.25 -7.82
CA GLU A 120 -9.85 -1.14 -7.14
C GLU A 120 -11.16 -1.61 -6.48
N ALA A 121 -11.10 -2.08 -5.23
CA ALA A 121 -12.22 -2.76 -4.58
C ALA A 121 -13.20 -1.85 -3.81
N LEU A 122 -12.76 -0.69 -3.33
CA LEU A 122 -13.58 0.20 -2.50
C LEU A 122 -14.72 0.83 -3.32
N CYS A 123 -14.47 1.19 -4.57
CA CYS A 123 -15.50 1.70 -5.48
C CYS A 123 -16.63 0.69 -5.72
N SER A 124 -16.32 -0.61 -5.74
CA SER A 124 -17.34 -1.68 -5.76
C SER A 124 -18.15 -1.74 -4.50
N ALA A 125 -17.50 -1.69 -3.33
CA ALA A 125 -18.20 -1.71 -2.06
C ALA A 125 -19.20 -0.54 -1.98
N ALA A 126 -18.78 0.67 -2.34
CA ALA A 126 -19.64 1.84 -2.37
C ALA A 126 -20.84 1.66 -3.32
N LEU A 127 -20.63 1.04 -4.49
CA LEU A 127 -21.70 0.76 -5.44
C LEU A 127 -22.67 -0.33 -4.94
N MET A 128 -22.19 -1.37 -4.26
CA MET A 128 -23.06 -2.40 -3.68
C MET A 128 -23.90 -1.81 -2.54
N ASP A 129 -23.31 -0.94 -1.72
CA ASP A 129 -24.02 -0.20 -0.67
C ASP A 129 -25.04 0.77 -1.24
N PHE A 130 -24.76 1.40 -2.39
CA PHE A 130 -25.73 2.23 -3.11
C PHE A 130 -26.93 1.41 -3.58
N LEU A 131 -26.71 0.25 -4.19
CA LEU A 131 -27.79 -0.63 -4.66
C LEU A 131 -28.62 -1.13 -3.47
N GLY A 132 -27.97 -1.50 -2.36
CA GLY A 132 -28.60 -1.85 -1.10
C GLY A 132 -29.46 -0.70 -0.53
N PHE A 133 -28.91 0.52 -0.50
CA PHE A 133 -29.64 1.71 -0.08
C PHE A 133 -30.90 1.94 -0.93
N VAL A 134 -30.81 1.86 -2.26
CA VAL A 134 -31.97 2.05 -3.14
C VAL A 134 -33.04 0.97 -2.90
N ALA A 135 -32.64 -0.29 -2.71
CA ALA A 135 -33.56 -1.38 -2.41
C ALA A 135 -34.25 -1.18 -1.04
N ASP A 136 -33.46 -0.95 0.01
CA ASP A 136 -33.93 -0.91 1.40
C ASP A 136 -34.66 0.38 1.76
N ARG A 137 -34.34 1.49 1.07
CA ARG A 137 -34.92 2.83 1.32
C ARG A 137 -35.82 3.30 0.18
N ARG A 138 -36.35 2.38 -0.63
CA ARG A 138 -37.22 2.64 -1.80
C ARG A 138 -38.43 3.54 -1.53
N ASP A 139 -38.94 3.54 -0.30
CA ASP A 139 -40.11 4.33 0.10
C ASP A 139 -39.77 5.73 0.62
N THR A 140 -38.48 6.07 0.72
CA THR A 140 -38.06 7.41 1.15
C THR A 140 -38.28 8.43 0.03
N PRO A 141 -38.62 9.70 0.37
CA PRO A 141 -38.76 10.77 -0.63
C PRO A 141 -37.53 10.94 -1.52
N LEU A 142 -36.34 10.72 -0.96
CA LEU A 142 -35.08 10.76 -1.69
C LEU A 142 -35.05 9.71 -2.81
N VAL A 143 -35.21 8.42 -2.48
CA VAL A 143 -35.13 7.35 -3.49
C VAL A 143 -36.27 7.45 -4.51
N GLN A 144 -37.49 7.78 -4.08
CA GLN A 144 -38.61 7.99 -5.02
C GLN A 144 -38.33 9.15 -5.98
N THR A 145 -37.71 10.23 -5.52
CA THR A 145 -37.32 11.36 -6.39
C THR A 145 -36.21 10.95 -7.35
N LEU A 146 -35.20 10.22 -6.88
CA LEU A 146 -34.14 9.70 -7.75
C LEU A 146 -34.74 8.82 -8.86
N LEU A 147 -35.55 7.81 -8.51
CA LEU A 147 -36.09 6.85 -9.49
C LEU A 147 -37.17 7.45 -10.41
N SER A 148 -37.88 8.50 -10.00
CA SER A 148 -38.88 9.16 -10.86
C SER A 148 -38.26 10.19 -11.81
N ARG A 149 -37.05 10.69 -11.52
CA ARG A 149 -36.37 11.72 -12.32
C ARG A 149 -35.18 11.22 -13.11
N LEU A 150 -34.57 10.12 -12.66
CA LEU A 150 -33.45 9.48 -13.30
C LEU A 150 -33.84 8.08 -13.80
N THR A 151 -33.19 7.66 -14.89
CA THR A 151 -33.05 6.24 -15.25
C THR A 151 -31.56 5.91 -15.15
N LEU A 152 -31.20 5.03 -14.22
CA LEU A 152 -29.82 4.67 -13.94
C LEU A 152 -29.43 3.43 -14.72
N HIS A 153 -28.31 3.49 -15.42
CA HIS A 153 -27.69 2.38 -16.15
C HIS A 153 -26.35 2.03 -15.53
N ILE A 154 -26.30 0.90 -14.83
CA ILE A 154 -25.21 0.57 -13.91
C ILE A 154 -24.46 -0.67 -14.41
N VAL A 155 -23.14 -0.58 -14.53
CA VAL A 155 -22.26 -1.72 -14.81
C VAL A 155 -21.38 -1.96 -13.57
N PRO A 156 -21.77 -2.88 -12.67
CA PRO A 156 -21.16 -3.01 -11.35
C PRO A 156 -19.74 -3.57 -11.39
N MET A 157 -19.40 -4.34 -12.42
CA MET A 157 -18.07 -4.89 -12.62
C MET A 157 -17.72 -4.96 -14.09
N VAL A 158 -16.91 -4.00 -14.55
CA VAL A 158 -16.52 -3.88 -15.96
C VAL A 158 -15.44 -4.90 -16.35
N ASN A 159 -14.50 -5.22 -15.47
CA ASN A 159 -13.36 -6.11 -15.72
C ASN A 159 -13.35 -7.29 -14.72
N PRO A 160 -14.28 -8.24 -14.81
CA PRO A 160 -14.34 -9.37 -13.88
C PRO A 160 -13.11 -10.28 -13.92
N ASP A 161 -12.39 -10.34 -15.05
CA ASP A 161 -11.16 -11.14 -15.14
C ASP A 161 -10.01 -10.49 -14.36
N GLY A 162 -9.89 -9.16 -14.42
CA GLY A 162 -8.95 -8.41 -13.61
C GLY A 162 -9.23 -8.55 -12.11
N VAL A 163 -10.52 -8.59 -11.72
CA VAL A 163 -10.94 -8.82 -10.32
C VAL A 163 -10.39 -10.13 -9.78
N GLU A 164 -10.59 -11.21 -10.52
CA GLU A 164 -10.15 -12.56 -10.12
C GLU A 164 -8.64 -12.71 -10.07
N ARG A 165 -7.94 -11.85 -10.82
CA ARG A 165 -6.47 -11.81 -10.89
C ARG A 165 -5.87 -10.79 -9.92
N LEU A 166 -6.68 -9.92 -9.32
CA LEU A 166 -6.29 -8.72 -8.59
C LEU A 166 -5.29 -7.89 -9.40
N THR A 167 -5.71 -7.50 -10.60
CA THR A 167 -4.90 -6.69 -11.49
C THR A 167 -5.69 -5.56 -12.10
N ARG A 168 -5.02 -4.42 -12.26
CA ARG A 168 -5.51 -3.30 -13.06
C ARG A 168 -5.97 -3.67 -14.46
N HIS A 169 -5.21 -4.55 -15.13
CA HIS A 169 -5.42 -4.93 -16.52
C HIS A 169 -6.45 -6.06 -16.65
N ASN A 170 -7.05 -6.21 -17.84
CA ASN A 170 -7.87 -7.38 -18.15
C ASN A 170 -7.00 -8.63 -18.46
N ALA A 171 -7.64 -9.76 -18.80
CA ALA A 171 -6.94 -11.00 -19.13
C ALA A 171 -6.01 -10.91 -20.35
N MET A 172 -6.16 -9.90 -21.22
CA MET A 172 -5.26 -9.65 -22.35
C MET A 172 -4.06 -8.76 -21.99
N GLY A 173 -3.96 -8.26 -20.75
CA GLY A 173 -2.95 -7.29 -20.35
C GLY A 173 -3.23 -5.87 -20.85
N ILE A 174 -4.45 -5.57 -21.27
CA ILE A 174 -4.89 -4.22 -21.68
C ILE A 174 -5.50 -3.52 -20.47
N ASP A 175 -5.11 -2.27 -20.24
CA ASP A 175 -5.78 -1.38 -19.30
C ASP A 175 -7.13 -0.99 -19.94
N PRO A 176 -8.29 -1.41 -19.38
CA PRO A 176 -9.59 -1.12 -20.00
C PRO A 176 -9.89 0.38 -20.06
N ASN A 177 -9.32 1.19 -19.17
CA ASN A 177 -9.38 2.65 -19.21
C ASN A 177 -8.33 3.27 -20.18
N ARG A 178 -7.73 2.47 -21.06
CA ARG A 178 -6.93 2.93 -22.21
C ARG A 178 -7.48 2.41 -23.54
N ASP A 179 -8.68 1.83 -23.54
CA ASP A 179 -9.30 1.19 -24.69
C ASP A 179 -10.50 1.97 -25.27
N ALA A 180 -10.86 3.14 -24.74
CA ALA A 180 -12.06 3.87 -25.15
C ALA A 180 -12.09 4.33 -26.62
N ARG A 181 -10.92 4.35 -27.30
CA ARG A 181 -10.81 4.70 -28.72
C ARG A 181 -10.92 3.51 -29.66
N LEU A 182 -10.34 2.37 -29.28
CA LEU A 182 -10.23 1.20 -30.16
C LEU A 182 -11.25 0.12 -29.83
N LEU A 183 -11.76 0.11 -28.59
CA LEU A 183 -12.80 -0.79 -28.10
C LEU A 183 -12.47 -2.28 -28.40
N GLN A 184 -11.21 -2.65 -28.20
CA GLN A 184 -10.70 -4.00 -28.46
C GLN A 184 -11.20 -5.01 -27.43
N THR A 185 -11.46 -4.56 -26.20
CA THR A 185 -11.88 -5.39 -25.07
C THR A 185 -13.41 -5.51 -25.00
N PRO A 186 -13.99 -6.65 -24.55
CA PRO A 186 -15.41 -6.74 -24.23
C PRO A 186 -15.84 -5.73 -23.17
N SER A 187 -14.99 -5.48 -22.16
CA SER A 187 -15.19 -4.46 -21.13
C SER A 187 -15.36 -3.06 -21.71
N GLY A 188 -14.48 -2.64 -22.63
CA GLY A 188 -14.59 -1.36 -23.30
C GLY A 188 -15.83 -1.25 -24.18
N ARG A 189 -16.15 -2.32 -24.93
CA ARG A 189 -17.39 -2.37 -25.73
C ARG A 189 -18.65 -2.32 -24.88
N ALA A 190 -18.67 -2.94 -23.71
CA ALA A 190 -19.80 -2.92 -22.78
C ALA A 190 -20.17 -1.47 -22.40
N LEU A 191 -19.21 -0.67 -21.96
CA LEU A 191 -19.44 0.73 -21.62
C LEU A 191 -19.94 1.55 -22.82
N ARG A 192 -19.38 1.30 -24.01
CA ARG A 192 -19.82 1.96 -25.25
C ARG A 192 -21.25 1.57 -25.63
N MET A 193 -21.64 0.31 -25.48
CA MET A 193 -22.98 -0.18 -25.80
C MET A 193 -24.06 0.53 -24.97
N ILE A 194 -23.82 0.74 -23.68
CA ILE A 194 -24.74 1.48 -22.81
C ILE A 194 -24.86 2.93 -23.26
N PHE A 195 -23.73 3.59 -23.55
CA PHE A 195 -23.74 4.95 -24.09
C PHE A 195 -24.56 5.04 -25.39
N GLU A 196 -24.32 4.15 -26.35
CA GLU A 196 -25.02 4.17 -27.65
C GLU A 196 -26.51 3.83 -27.53
N ARG A 197 -26.88 2.95 -26.60
CA ARG A 197 -28.27 2.52 -26.42
C ARG A 197 -29.11 3.58 -25.70
N TYR A 198 -28.54 4.29 -24.73
CA TYR A 198 -29.32 5.13 -23.81
C TYR A 198 -28.97 6.62 -23.84
N SER A 199 -27.88 7.02 -24.51
CA SER A 199 -27.44 8.43 -24.61
C SER A 199 -27.46 9.18 -23.27
N PRO A 200 -26.72 8.71 -22.23
CA PRO A 200 -26.76 9.31 -20.91
C PRO A 200 -26.34 10.79 -20.93
N GLU A 201 -26.95 11.61 -20.08
CA GLU A 201 -26.59 13.02 -19.93
C GLU A 201 -25.41 13.23 -18.96
N VAL A 202 -25.30 12.34 -17.98
CA VAL A 202 -24.30 12.37 -16.92
C VAL A 202 -23.74 10.97 -16.73
N CYS A 203 -22.46 10.85 -16.39
CA CYS A 203 -21.93 9.59 -15.92
C CYS A 203 -21.02 9.71 -14.71
N PHE A 204 -21.00 8.65 -13.90
CA PHE A 204 -20.13 8.48 -12.74
C PHE A 204 -19.23 7.26 -12.96
N ASN A 205 -17.94 7.52 -13.03
CA ASN A 205 -16.89 6.52 -13.14
C ASN A 205 -16.24 6.31 -11.76
N LEU A 206 -16.46 5.16 -11.15
CA LEU A 206 -16.05 4.88 -9.79
C LEU A 206 -14.73 4.09 -9.79
N HIS A 207 -13.71 4.62 -9.14
CA HIS A 207 -12.35 4.10 -9.10
C HIS A 207 -11.76 4.19 -7.67
N ASP A 208 -10.58 3.60 -7.50
CA ASP A 208 -9.73 3.80 -6.33
C ASP A 208 -8.35 4.32 -6.77
N GLN A 209 -7.75 5.17 -5.95
CA GLN A 209 -6.41 5.70 -6.14
C GLN A 209 -5.45 5.17 -5.07
N GLU A 210 -4.16 5.51 -5.21
CA GLU A 210 -3.14 5.19 -4.22
C GLU A 210 -3.52 5.76 -2.84
N PRO A 211 -3.74 4.92 -1.81
CA PRO A 211 -4.29 5.35 -0.51
C PRO A 211 -3.33 6.24 0.30
N ARG A 212 -2.08 6.40 -0.12
CA ARG A 212 -1.10 7.31 0.50
C ARG A 212 -1.12 8.73 -0.06
N LYS A 213 -1.90 9.01 -1.12
CA LYS A 213 -1.92 10.35 -1.73
C LYS A 213 -2.39 11.42 -0.73
N SER A 214 -1.76 12.58 -0.78
CA SER A 214 -2.12 13.75 0.03
C SER A 214 -2.43 14.95 -0.83
N THR A 215 -3.00 16.00 -0.25
CA THR A 215 -3.21 17.29 -0.91
C THR A 215 -1.91 18.07 -1.04
N ASP A 216 -1.74 18.83 -2.12
CA ASP A 216 -0.55 19.65 -2.37
C ASP A 216 -0.46 20.91 -1.49
N ASP A 217 -1.59 21.39 -0.98
CA ASP A 217 -1.70 22.64 -0.23
C ASP A 217 -1.43 22.48 1.28
N THR A 218 -2.04 21.48 1.88
CA THR A 218 -2.10 21.23 3.33
C THR A 218 -1.34 19.97 3.71
N GLY A 219 -1.10 19.06 2.75
CA GLY A 219 -0.47 17.77 2.99
C GLY A 219 -1.38 16.77 3.70
N GLU A 220 -2.69 17.02 3.70
CA GLU A 220 -3.68 16.14 4.31
C GLU A 220 -3.94 14.91 3.44
N LEU A 221 -4.19 13.76 4.05
CA LEU A 221 -4.46 12.53 3.31
C LEU A 221 -5.74 12.68 2.48
N ILE A 222 -5.71 12.25 1.22
CA ILE A 222 -6.88 12.35 0.36
C ILE A 222 -7.79 11.15 0.60
N GLY A 223 -8.97 11.43 1.17
CA GLY A 223 -10.04 10.44 1.31
C GLY A 223 -10.76 10.18 -0.01
N LEU A 224 -11.02 11.22 -0.79
CA LEU A 224 -11.62 11.12 -2.13
C LEU A 224 -10.96 12.09 -3.11
N SER A 225 -10.85 11.71 -4.39
CA SER A 225 -10.55 12.69 -5.46
C SER A 225 -11.70 12.77 -6.46
N TYR A 226 -11.94 13.97 -6.99
CA TYR A 226 -12.90 14.18 -8.08
C TYR A 226 -12.20 14.62 -9.36
N GLN A 227 -12.69 14.13 -10.49
CA GLN A 227 -12.40 14.71 -11.79
C GLN A 227 -13.71 15.03 -12.52
N ALA A 228 -13.90 16.31 -12.83
CA ALA A 228 -14.80 16.70 -13.91
C ALA A 228 -14.02 16.49 -15.23
N CYS A 229 -14.29 15.39 -15.93
CA CYS A 229 -13.45 14.94 -17.04
C CYS A 229 -13.53 15.93 -18.23
N PRO A 230 -12.40 16.44 -18.74
CA PRO A 230 -12.39 17.35 -19.88
C PRO A 230 -12.59 16.60 -21.21
N PHE A 231 -13.04 17.30 -22.25
CA PHE A 231 -13.16 16.72 -23.59
C PHE A 231 -11.91 16.95 -24.46
N ASP A 232 -11.06 17.91 -24.09
CA ASP A 232 -9.80 18.28 -24.76
C ASP A 232 -8.69 18.55 -23.74
N ARG A 233 -7.48 18.81 -24.22
CA ARG A 233 -6.30 18.98 -23.36
C ARG A 233 -6.27 20.34 -22.67
N GLU A 234 -6.88 21.33 -23.30
CA GLU A 234 -6.98 22.70 -22.85
C GLU A 234 -8.04 22.86 -21.74
N GLU A 235 -8.79 21.80 -21.43
CA GLU A 235 -9.93 21.80 -20.50
C GLU A 235 -10.94 22.89 -20.85
N THR A 236 -11.24 23.03 -22.14
CA THR A 236 -12.16 24.07 -22.63
C THR A 236 -13.49 23.97 -21.89
N LEU A 237 -13.92 25.08 -21.28
CA LEU A 237 -15.15 25.12 -20.50
C LEU A 237 -16.40 25.09 -21.40
N GLY A 238 -16.77 23.88 -21.83
CA GLY A 238 -18.04 23.58 -22.47
C GLY A 238 -19.17 23.30 -21.45
N PRO A 239 -20.42 23.16 -21.92
CA PRO A 239 -21.57 22.91 -21.03
C PRO A 239 -21.45 21.61 -20.23
N GLN A 240 -20.84 20.55 -20.81
CA GLN A 240 -20.61 19.28 -20.12
C GLN A 240 -19.61 19.42 -18.96
N LEU A 241 -18.45 20.05 -19.23
CA LEU A 241 -17.42 20.26 -18.22
C LEU A 241 -17.94 21.19 -17.11
N LEU A 242 -18.65 22.26 -17.48
CA LEU A 242 -19.30 23.14 -16.51
C LEU A 242 -20.28 22.36 -15.62
N ARG A 243 -21.16 21.55 -16.21
CA ARG A 243 -22.13 20.75 -15.44
C ARG A 243 -21.43 19.75 -14.52
N ALA A 244 -20.38 19.07 -14.97
CA ALA A 244 -19.59 18.15 -14.14
C ALA A 244 -18.95 18.88 -12.94
N LYS A 245 -18.30 20.03 -13.17
CA LYS A 245 -17.73 20.88 -12.10
C LYS A 245 -18.79 21.33 -11.10
N GLN A 246 -19.98 21.68 -11.59
CA GLN A 246 -21.12 22.07 -10.76
C GLN A 246 -21.65 20.91 -9.89
N ILE A 247 -21.75 19.70 -10.45
CA ILE A 247 -22.15 18.51 -9.69
C ILE A 247 -21.11 18.21 -8.61
N CYS A 248 -19.81 18.23 -8.95
CA CYS A 248 -18.72 18.10 -7.98
C CYS A 248 -18.82 19.17 -6.87
N GLY A 249 -19.17 20.41 -7.21
CA GLY A 249 -19.38 21.47 -6.22
C GLY A 249 -20.50 21.16 -5.21
N VAL A 250 -21.59 20.50 -5.64
CA VAL A 250 -22.66 20.05 -4.74
C VAL A 250 -22.18 18.90 -3.86
N MET A 251 -21.48 17.93 -4.46
CA MET A 251 -20.88 16.80 -3.73
C MET A 251 -19.91 17.29 -2.63
N LEU A 252 -19.04 18.25 -2.95
CA LEU A 252 -18.10 18.85 -1.98
C LEU A 252 -18.82 19.46 -0.79
N ARG A 253 -19.88 20.23 -1.02
CA ARG A 253 -20.68 20.82 0.08
C ARG A 253 -21.35 19.76 0.94
N ALA A 254 -21.85 18.68 0.32
CA ALA A 254 -22.50 17.60 1.04
C ALA A 254 -21.53 16.84 1.96
N LEU A 255 -20.26 16.70 1.56
CA LEU A 255 -19.24 15.94 2.30
C LEU A 255 -18.35 16.79 3.21
N SER A 256 -18.43 18.12 3.16
CA SER A 256 -17.62 18.99 4.01
C SER A 256 -17.69 18.67 5.52
N PRO A 257 -18.79 18.15 6.10
CA PRO A 257 -18.79 17.79 7.52
C PRO A 257 -17.79 16.70 7.93
N TRP A 258 -17.29 15.89 6.98
CA TRP A 258 -16.36 14.78 7.25
C TRP A 258 -15.05 14.86 6.47
N LEU A 259 -15.05 15.45 5.27
CA LEU A 259 -13.91 15.42 4.35
C LEU A 259 -13.43 16.82 3.93
N GLU A 260 -13.77 17.87 4.68
CA GLU A 260 -13.17 19.19 4.45
C GLU A 260 -11.63 19.11 4.56
N GLY A 261 -10.92 19.58 3.53
CA GLY A 261 -9.46 19.46 3.42
C GLY A 261 -8.94 18.10 2.97
N HIS A 262 -9.81 17.09 2.81
CA HIS A 262 -9.46 15.72 2.45
C HIS A 262 -10.02 15.27 1.10
N ILE A 263 -10.50 16.23 0.29
CA ILE A 263 -10.91 15.99 -1.09
C ILE A 263 -9.98 16.77 -2.00
N ALA A 264 -9.47 16.12 -3.04
CA ALA A 264 -8.60 16.72 -4.05
C ALA A 264 -9.22 16.67 -5.44
N ARG A 265 -8.65 17.47 -6.34
CA ARG A 265 -8.87 17.33 -7.78
C ARG A 265 -7.91 16.27 -8.30
N TYR A 266 -8.44 15.23 -8.94
CA TYR A 266 -7.63 14.17 -9.52
C TYR A 266 -6.83 14.73 -10.70
N GLU A 267 -5.51 14.63 -10.63
CA GLU A 267 -4.61 15.18 -11.64
C GLU A 267 -4.25 14.10 -12.66
N ALA A 268 -5.04 14.05 -13.72
CA ALA A 268 -4.70 13.29 -14.92
C ALA A 268 -4.63 14.25 -16.11
N ASP A 269 -3.48 14.28 -16.79
CA ASP A 269 -3.39 14.83 -18.14
C ASP A 269 -4.56 14.31 -18.97
N TYR A 270 -5.19 15.15 -19.79
CA TYR A 270 -6.22 14.70 -20.73
C TYR A 270 -5.75 13.44 -21.49
N MET A 271 -6.48 12.34 -21.29
CA MET A 271 -6.19 11.03 -21.84
C MET A 271 -7.25 10.69 -22.86
N SER A 272 -6.96 10.95 -24.14
CA SER A 272 -7.90 10.65 -25.23
C SER A 272 -8.36 9.18 -25.31
N ARG A 273 -7.70 8.26 -24.58
CA ARG A 273 -8.00 6.83 -24.51
C ARG A 273 -8.78 6.40 -23.27
N ALA A 274 -8.98 7.28 -22.28
CA ALA A 274 -9.74 7.01 -21.07
C ALA A 274 -11.24 7.16 -21.30
N PHE A 275 -12.05 6.40 -20.57
CA PHE A 275 -13.50 6.41 -20.74
C PHE A 275 -14.12 7.71 -20.25
N GLY A 276 -13.69 8.27 -19.13
CA GLY A 276 -14.20 9.56 -18.63
C GLY A 276 -14.09 10.67 -19.67
N ASP A 277 -12.88 10.94 -20.16
CA ASP A 277 -12.64 11.94 -21.21
C ASP A 277 -13.36 11.62 -22.52
N SER A 278 -13.53 10.32 -22.84
CA SER A 278 -14.27 9.89 -24.03
C SER A 278 -15.75 10.19 -23.91
N MET A 279 -16.36 9.97 -22.74
CA MET A 279 -17.75 10.32 -22.46
C MET A 279 -17.95 11.84 -22.61
N SER A 280 -17.02 12.65 -22.10
CA SER A 280 -17.05 14.10 -22.30
C SER A 280 -16.99 14.49 -23.78
N ARG A 281 -16.12 13.85 -24.58
CA ARG A 281 -16.11 14.04 -26.05
C ARG A 281 -17.39 13.59 -26.75
N TRP A 282 -18.11 12.64 -26.17
CA TRP A 282 -19.39 12.18 -26.68
C TRP A 282 -20.58 13.01 -26.17
N GLY A 283 -20.31 14.11 -25.45
CA GLY A 283 -21.33 15.08 -25.04
C GLY A 283 -21.94 14.82 -23.66
N VAL A 284 -21.37 13.92 -22.87
CA VAL A 284 -21.82 13.56 -21.51
C VAL A 284 -21.08 14.39 -20.46
N ALA A 285 -21.76 14.83 -19.40
CA ALA A 285 -21.06 15.35 -18.23
C ALA A 285 -20.46 14.19 -17.43
N SER A 286 -19.15 13.95 -17.56
CA SER A 286 -18.46 12.83 -16.92
C SER A 286 -17.77 13.25 -15.62
N ILE A 287 -18.03 12.49 -14.56
CA ILE A 287 -17.45 12.68 -13.24
C ILE A 287 -16.77 11.38 -12.83
N LEU A 288 -15.51 11.50 -12.40
CA LEU A 288 -14.77 10.40 -11.79
C LEU A 288 -14.65 10.64 -10.28
N ILE A 289 -14.85 9.57 -9.51
CA ILE A 289 -14.72 9.54 -8.05
C ILE A 289 -13.67 8.48 -7.72
N GLU A 290 -12.55 8.90 -7.14
CA GLU A 290 -11.50 8.01 -6.65
C GLU A 290 -11.62 7.83 -5.14
N SER A 291 -11.65 6.58 -4.68
CA SER A 291 -11.44 6.23 -3.27
C SER A 291 -9.96 6.32 -2.92
N GLY A 292 -9.59 7.16 -1.96
CA GLY A 292 -8.22 7.26 -1.46
C GLY A 292 -8.00 6.47 -0.17
N GLY A 293 -7.28 7.08 0.77
CA GLY A 293 -6.97 6.47 2.06
C GLY A 293 -7.47 7.30 3.24
N TRP A 294 -7.53 6.66 4.41
CA TRP A 294 -7.87 7.32 5.66
C TRP A 294 -6.96 6.91 6.82
N PHE A 295 -7.04 7.65 7.92
CA PHE A 295 -6.33 7.38 9.17
C PHE A 295 -6.99 6.25 9.97
N GLY A 296 -6.22 5.61 10.83
CA GLY A 296 -6.68 4.56 11.72
C GLY A 296 -6.48 3.14 11.16
N PRO A 297 -7.03 2.11 11.84
CA PRO A 297 -6.93 0.72 11.40
C PRO A 297 -7.44 0.56 9.96
N ALA A 298 -6.74 -0.24 9.15
CA ALA A 298 -7.01 -0.37 7.71
C ALA A 298 -8.50 -0.56 7.39
N ARG A 299 -9.21 -1.42 8.13
CA ARG A 299 -10.63 -1.71 7.92
C ARG A 299 -11.55 -0.54 8.23
N GLU A 300 -11.30 0.16 9.33
CA GLU A 300 -12.09 1.33 9.72
C GLU A 300 -11.86 2.48 8.73
N ALA A 301 -10.60 2.67 8.32
CA ALA A 301 -10.21 3.65 7.32
C ALA A 301 -10.89 3.40 5.97
N GLU A 302 -10.85 2.16 5.46
CA GLU A 302 -11.51 1.78 4.21
C GLU A 302 -13.03 1.97 4.28
N ASN A 303 -13.68 1.52 5.35
CA ASN A 303 -15.13 1.70 5.53
C ASN A 303 -15.53 3.18 5.58
N PHE A 304 -14.69 4.04 6.18
CA PHE A 304 -14.91 5.48 6.19
C PHE A 304 -14.87 6.06 4.77
N VAL A 305 -13.87 5.68 3.96
CA VAL A 305 -13.75 6.11 2.56
C VAL A 305 -14.91 5.59 1.72
N VAL A 306 -15.29 4.32 1.86
CA VAL A 306 -16.43 3.71 1.15
C VAL A 306 -17.74 4.46 1.44
N ARG A 307 -17.99 4.81 2.71
CA ARG A 307 -19.16 5.60 3.11
C ARG A 307 -19.14 7.00 2.50
N GLY A 308 -17.97 7.65 2.48
CA GLY A 308 -17.77 8.91 1.76
C GLY A 308 -18.10 8.78 0.28
N HIS A 309 -17.53 7.79 -0.40
CA HIS A 309 -17.75 7.53 -1.82
C HIS A 309 -19.24 7.34 -2.14
N LEU A 310 -19.93 6.51 -1.36
CA LEU A 310 -21.37 6.31 -1.48
C LEU A 310 -22.13 7.65 -1.33
N LEU A 311 -21.82 8.42 -0.28
CA LEU A 311 -22.52 9.68 -0.03
C LEU A 311 -22.25 10.69 -1.15
N SER A 312 -21.06 10.69 -1.73
CA SER A 312 -20.72 11.49 -2.92
C SER A 312 -21.55 11.10 -4.13
N LEU A 313 -21.70 9.80 -4.40
CA LEU A 313 -22.55 9.32 -5.50
C LEU A 313 -24.01 9.72 -5.26
N LEU A 314 -24.54 9.52 -4.06
CA LEU A 314 -25.91 9.92 -3.70
C LEU A 314 -26.11 11.43 -3.84
N ALA A 315 -25.16 12.25 -3.38
CA ALA A 315 -25.23 13.71 -3.51
C ALA A 315 -25.21 14.14 -4.98
N GLY A 316 -24.35 13.55 -5.80
CA GLY A 316 -24.26 13.82 -7.23
C GLY A 316 -25.55 13.47 -7.96
N LEU A 317 -26.11 12.27 -7.70
CA LEU A 317 -27.38 11.84 -8.29
C LEU A 317 -28.55 12.73 -7.83
N THR A 318 -28.57 13.11 -6.55
CA THR A 318 -29.62 14.00 -6.01
C THR A 318 -29.54 15.38 -6.63
N ALA A 319 -28.33 15.91 -6.82
CA ALA A 319 -28.11 17.17 -7.51
C ALA A 319 -28.71 17.13 -8.93
N VAL A 320 -28.40 16.08 -9.71
CA VAL A 320 -28.92 15.89 -11.07
C VAL A 320 -30.45 15.73 -11.07
N ALA A 321 -31.02 15.01 -10.11
CA ALA A 321 -32.46 14.80 -10.00
C ALA A 321 -33.22 16.11 -9.64
N THR A 322 -32.67 16.95 -8.78
CA THR A 322 -33.30 18.23 -8.39
C THR A 322 -32.98 19.37 -9.33
N GLY A 323 -31.88 19.27 -10.09
CA GLY A 323 -31.32 20.36 -10.88
C GLY A 323 -30.53 21.37 -10.03
N ALA A 324 -30.17 21.02 -8.78
CA ALA A 324 -29.46 21.90 -7.86
C ALA A 324 -28.06 22.28 -8.37
N GLU A 325 -27.43 21.43 -9.18
CA GLU A 325 -26.13 21.71 -9.80
C GLU A 325 -26.17 22.98 -10.65
N ARG A 326 -27.31 23.32 -11.25
CA ARG A 326 -27.44 24.50 -12.12
C ARG A 326 -27.26 25.83 -11.36
N GLY A 327 -27.49 25.83 -10.05
CA GLY A 327 -27.24 26.97 -9.16
C GLY A 327 -25.82 27.01 -8.58
N MET A 328 -25.02 25.97 -8.79
CA MET A 328 -23.63 25.90 -8.34
C MET A 328 -22.71 26.66 -9.31
N THR A 329 -21.68 27.33 -8.80
CA THR A 329 -20.59 27.86 -9.65
C THR A 329 -19.48 26.81 -9.74
N PRO A 330 -18.62 26.79 -10.78
CA PRO A 330 -17.50 25.85 -10.84
C PRO A 330 -16.40 26.12 -9.79
N ALA A 331 -16.45 27.28 -9.13
CA ALA A 331 -15.40 27.74 -8.22
C ALA A 331 -15.04 26.77 -7.07
N PRO A 332 -15.99 26.07 -6.39
CA PRO A 332 -15.62 25.10 -5.36
C PRO A 332 -14.80 23.92 -5.90
N TYR A 333 -15.08 23.47 -7.13
CA TYR A 333 -14.28 22.43 -7.77
C TYR A 333 -12.92 22.98 -8.22
N ASP A 334 -12.90 24.16 -8.83
CA ASP A 334 -11.65 24.78 -9.32
C ASP A 334 -10.69 25.17 -8.17
N ALA A 335 -11.21 25.29 -6.95
CA ALA A 335 -10.45 25.56 -5.74
C ALA A 335 -9.95 24.30 -5.02
N LEU A 336 -10.28 23.10 -5.51
CA LEU A 336 -9.75 21.87 -4.93
C LEU A 336 -8.23 21.82 -5.06
N PRO A 337 -7.52 21.38 -4.01
CA PRO A 337 -6.08 21.13 -4.10
C PRO A 337 -5.78 20.01 -5.10
N LEU A 338 -4.56 19.99 -5.63
CA LEU A 338 -4.06 18.89 -6.42
C LEU A 338 -3.47 17.79 -5.52
N GLU A 339 -3.02 16.70 -6.13
CA GLU A 339 -2.30 15.65 -5.44
C GLU A 339 -0.86 16.09 -5.12
N GLY A 340 -0.51 16.07 -3.84
CA GLY A 340 0.81 16.31 -3.29
C GLY A 340 1.63 15.04 -3.05
N ASN A 341 2.57 15.14 -2.12
CA ASN A 341 3.50 14.06 -1.78
C ASN A 341 2.78 12.88 -1.11
N PRO A 342 3.12 11.62 -1.42
CA PRO A 342 2.53 10.49 -0.71
C PRO A 342 2.95 10.48 0.76
N HIS A 343 2.03 10.10 1.64
CA HIS A 343 2.31 9.76 3.03
C HIS A 343 3.07 8.44 3.11
N PHE A 344 3.83 8.25 4.17
CA PHE A 344 4.23 6.91 4.61
C PHE A 344 3.07 6.26 5.38
N ASP A 345 2.99 4.92 5.38
CA ASP A 345 2.02 4.24 6.25
C ASP A 345 2.40 4.40 7.73
N LEU A 346 3.70 4.40 8.03
CA LEU A 346 4.26 4.75 9.33
C LEU A 346 5.48 5.66 9.15
N LEU A 347 5.50 6.80 9.84
CA LEU A 347 6.65 7.71 9.89
C LEU A 347 7.15 7.85 11.33
N ILE A 348 8.38 7.43 11.57
CA ILE A 348 9.01 7.53 12.89
C ILE A 348 9.99 8.70 12.85
N ARG A 349 9.71 9.74 13.63
CA ARG A 349 10.48 10.99 13.61
C ARG A 349 11.62 10.98 14.62
N ASN A 350 12.62 11.82 14.43
CA ASN A 350 13.66 12.14 15.42
C ASN A 350 14.43 10.93 15.98
N THR A 351 14.55 9.85 15.22
CA THR A 351 15.09 8.57 15.73
C THR A 351 16.61 8.53 15.64
N LEU A 352 17.26 7.90 16.62
CA LEU A 352 18.68 7.57 16.50
C LEU A 352 18.85 6.28 15.69
N VAL A 353 19.44 6.37 14.50
CA VAL A 353 19.60 5.25 13.56
C VAL A 353 20.99 4.63 13.67
N LEU A 354 21.01 3.32 13.88
CA LEU A 354 22.18 2.44 13.87
C LEU A 354 21.97 1.37 12.81
N ASP A 355 22.43 1.66 11.59
CA ASP A 355 22.24 0.83 10.40
C ASP A 355 22.95 -0.54 10.43
N GLY A 356 23.85 -0.75 11.40
CA GLY A 356 24.59 -2.01 11.57
C GLY A 356 25.83 -2.14 10.68
N THR A 357 26.15 -1.14 9.85
CA THR A 357 27.29 -1.15 8.92
C THR A 357 28.61 -0.72 9.58
N GLY A 358 28.56 -0.36 10.87
CA GLY A 358 29.70 0.20 11.62
C GLY A 358 29.88 1.71 11.42
N LEU A 359 28.97 2.37 10.69
CA LEU A 359 28.91 3.82 10.61
C LEU A 359 28.48 4.45 11.96
N GLN A 360 28.83 5.72 12.15
CA GLN A 360 28.45 6.46 13.36
C GLN A 360 26.92 6.57 13.45
N PRO A 361 26.32 6.39 14.64
CA PRO A 361 24.90 6.65 14.84
C PRO A 361 24.54 8.06 14.41
N HIS A 362 23.41 8.22 13.71
CA HIS A 362 22.93 9.51 13.25
C HIS A 362 21.45 9.69 13.58
N GLN A 363 21.02 10.95 13.69
CA GLN A 363 19.61 11.27 13.87
C GLN A 363 18.93 11.32 12.50
N GLY A 364 17.75 10.73 12.39
CA GLY A 364 16.96 10.74 11.17
C GLY A 364 15.52 10.27 11.40
N ASP A 365 14.68 10.57 10.44
CA ASP A 365 13.32 10.04 10.35
C ASP A 365 13.33 8.75 9.51
N ILE A 366 12.39 7.85 9.77
CA ILE A 366 12.26 6.57 9.07
C ILE A 366 10.85 6.44 8.52
N GLY A 367 10.75 6.39 7.19
CA GLY A 367 9.50 6.18 6.46
C GLY A 367 9.28 4.71 6.13
N VAL A 368 8.13 4.15 6.52
CA VAL A 368 7.77 2.74 6.30
C VAL A 368 6.45 2.68 5.53
N ASN A 369 6.44 1.91 4.44
CA ASN A 369 5.20 1.56 3.75
C ASN A 369 4.87 0.09 4.01
N ARG A 370 3.60 -0.18 4.31
CA ARG A 370 3.11 -1.52 4.58
C ARG A 370 2.52 -2.09 3.29
N ARG A 371 2.79 -3.36 3.04
CA ARG A 371 2.13 -4.14 1.99
C ARG A 371 0.95 -4.85 2.64
N VAL A 372 -0.25 -4.50 2.21
CA VAL A 372 -1.47 -5.25 2.51
C VAL A 372 -1.58 -6.35 1.46
N ASP A 373 -1.89 -7.59 1.88
CA ASP A 373 -2.33 -8.58 0.91
C ASP A 373 -3.83 -8.51 0.74
N GLU A 374 -4.21 -8.14 -0.47
CA GLU A 374 -5.59 -7.96 -0.90
C GLU A 374 -6.40 -9.27 -0.87
N ARG A 375 -5.77 -10.46 -0.86
CA ARG A 375 -6.42 -11.78 -0.82
C ARG A 375 -6.69 -12.35 0.57
N GLU A 376 -6.07 -11.79 1.61
CA GLU A 376 -6.34 -12.21 3.00
C GLU A 376 -6.69 -11.02 3.91
N GLY A 377 -6.58 -9.80 3.39
CA GLY A 377 -7.04 -8.62 4.06
C GLY A 377 -6.23 -8.19 5.28
N GLY A 378 -4.98 -8.67 5.42
CA GLY A 378 -4.05 -8.33 6.48
C GLY A 378 -2.79 -7.61 5.97
N GLU A 379 -2.20 -6.78 6.82
CA GLU A 379 -0.85 -6.24 6.61
C GLU A 379 0.16 -7.39 6.69
N ARG A 380 0.87 -7.67 5.58
CA ARG A 380 1.78 -8.82 5.48
C ARG A 380 3.24 -8.47 5.75
N SER A 381 3.66 -7.24 5.47
CA SER A 381 5.05 -6.79 5.70
C SER A 381 5.21 -5.28 5.60
N GLY A 382 6.07 -4.67 6.42
CA GLY A 382 6.54 -3.29 6.25
C GLY A 382 7.88 -3.22 5.50
N THR A 383 8.02 -2.27 4.58
CA THR A 383 9.31 -1.95 3.92
C THR A 383 9.74 -0.56 4.33
N ILE A 384 10.97 -0.41 4.82
CA ILE A 384 11.60 0.90 4.98
C ILE A 384 11.79 1.48 3.56
N ARG A 385 11.13 2.60 3.30
CA ARG A 385 11.19 3.27 2.00
C ARG A 385 12.26 4.34 1.96
N ASP A 386 12.49 5.00 3.09
CA ASP A 386 13.49 6.06 3.17
C ASP A 386 13.94 6.29 4.62
N VAL A 387 15.15 6.83 4.78
CA VAL A 387 15.77 7.20 6.05
C VAL A 387 16.50 8.53 5.87
N GLY A 388 16.16 9.55 6.67
CA GLY A 388 16.80 10.86 6.57
C GLY A 388 15.90 12.01 6.99
N ASP A 389 15.97 13.12 6.28
CA ASP A 389 15.10 14.28 6.50
C ASP A 389 13.74 14.06 5.85
N MET A 390 12.72 13.76 6.66
CA MET A 390 11.34 13.59 6.21
C MET A 390 10.45 14.78 6.63
N SER A 391 11.03 15.97 6.80
CA SER A 391 10.31 17.17 7.25
C SER A 391 9.18 17.63 6.32
N ILE A 392 9.25 17.28 5.03
CA ILE A 392 8.23 17.58 4.01
C ILE A 392 7.24 16.44 3.79
N TYR A 393 7.43 15.29 4.46
CA TYR A 393 6.56 14.13 4.37
C TYR A 393 5.76 13.97 5.66
N ARG A 394 4.64 13.25 5.55
CA ARG A 394 3.78 12.88 6.68
C ARG A 394 3.56 11.37 6.71
N GLY A 395 3.18 10.87 7.88
CA GLY A 395 2.75 9.49 8.06
C GLY A 395 1.25 9.41 8.35
N ARG A 396 0.61 8.33 7.89
CA ARG A 396 -0.74 7.94 8.34
C ARG A 396 -0.73 7.60 9.83
N GLU A 397 0.34 6.95 10.29
CA GLU A 397 0.73 6.86 11.69
C GLU A 397 2.06 7.61 11.86
N GLU A 398 2.16 8.49 12.86
CA GLU A 398 3.42 9.14 13.23
C GLU A 398 3.81 8.81 14.66
N ILE A 399 5.09 8.52 14.87
CA ILE A 399 5.68 8.24 16.19
C ILE A 399 6.85 9.20 16.41
N ASP A 400 6.89 9.88 17.56
CA ASP A 400 8.09 10.61 17.98
C ASP A 400 9.12 9.64 18.56
N GLY A 401 10.15 9.36 17.78
CA GLY A 401 11.25 8.46 18.10
C GLY A 401 12.43 9.14 18.80
N ALA A 402 12.27 10.34 19.38
CA ALA A 402 13.34 11.03 20.10
C ALA A 402 13.98 10.19 21.24
N GLN A 403 13.20 9.25 21.81
CA GLN A 403 13.67 8.28 22.81
C GLN A 403 13.85 6.88 22.22
N LEU A 404 13.81 6.72 20.90
CA LEU A 404 13.94 5.43 20.23
C LEU A 404 15.30 5.29 19.54
N ILE A 405 15.80 4.06 19.52
CA ILE A 405 16.97 3.66 18.76
C ILE A 405 16.50 2.68 17.69
N ALA A 406 16.68 3.06 16.44
CA ALA A 406 16.47 2.22 15.28
C ALA A 406 17.71 1.40 14.99
N THR A 407 17.59 0.07 14.92
CA THR A 407 18.70 -0.80 14.53
C THR A 407 18.25 -1.95 13.66
N GLY A 408 19.18 -2.51 12.88
CA GLY A 408 18.93 -3.70 12.09
C GLY A 408 18.45 -4.87 12.96
N GLY A 409 17.49 -5.61 12.40
CA GLY A 409 16.95 -6.82 12.98
C GLY A 409 17.99 -7.87 13.39
N LEU A 410 17.72 -8.60 14.47
CA LEU A 410 18.59 -9.67 14.90
C LEU A 410 18.23 -11.00 14.22
N PHE A 411 19.26 -11.80 13.95
CA PHE A 411 19.18 -13.16 13.46
C PHE A 411 19.31 -14.11 14.65
N ALA A 412 18.41 -15.07 14.79
CA ALA A 412 18.56 -16.16 15.75
C ALA A 412 18.83 -17.48 15.02
N TRP A 413 19.78 -18.26 15.52
CA TRP A 413 19.89 -19.68 15.16
C TRP A 413 19.16 -20.52 16.21
N ASP A 414 18.08 -21.17 15.79
CA ASP A 414 17.31 -22.08 16.64
C ASP A 414 17.02 -23.37 15.85
N PRO A 415 17.86 -24.41 16.00
CA PRO A 415 17.66 -25.66 15.27
C PRO A 415 16.37 -26.39 15.65
N ALA A 416 15.77 -26.07 16.79
CA ALA A 416 14.45 -26.59 17.17
C ALA A 416 13.30 -25.75 16.61
N PHE A 417 13.59 -24.66 15.89
CA PHE A 417 12.61 -23.87 15.15
C PHE A 417 12.37 -24.54 13.81
N THR A 418 11.18 -25.09 13.64
CA THR A 418 10.76 -25.85 12.45
C THR A 418 9.64 -25.11 11.73
N PRO A 419 9.24 -25.49 10.50
CA PRO A 419 8.10 -24.88 9.83
C PRO A 419 6.83 -24.84 10.69
N ALA A 420 6.58 -25.89 11.48
CA ALA A 420 5.44 -25.93 12.41
C ALA A 420 5.55 -24.90 13.56
N SER A 421 6.75 -24.43 13.90
CA SER A 421 6.98 -23.41 14.93
C SER A 421 6.46 -22.02 14.52
N LEU A 422 6.22 -21.76 13.23
CA LEU A 422 5.63 -20.50 12.78
C LEU A 422 4.16 -20.33 13.19
N ALA A 423 3.45 -21.44 13.43
CA ALA A 423 2.07 -21.39 13.94
C ALA A 423 2.00 -21.08 15.45
N ASP A 424 3.12 -21.18 16.17
CA ASP A 424 3.21 -20.87 17.58
C ASP A 424 3.45 -19.36 17.78
N ARG A 425 2.35 -18.62 17.93
CA ARG A 425 2.37 -17.17 18.09
C ARG A 425 3.19 -16.74 19.30
N GLU A 426 3.13 -17.45 20.43
CA GLU A 426 3.88 -17.07 21.63
C GLU A 426 5.39 -17.16 21.40
N ARG A 427 5.84 -18.26 20.77
CA ARG A 427 7.24 -18.47 20.43
C ARG A 427 7.75 -17.42 19.45
N VAL A 428 6.98 -17.08 18.42
CA VAL A 428 7.31 -16.01 17.47
C VAL A 428 7.40 -14.65 18.17
N MET A 429 6.43 -14.32 19.02
CA MET A 429 6.43 -13.05 19.76
C MET A 429 7.59 -12.97 20.76
N ALA A 430 7.96 -14.07 21.41
CA ALA A 430 9.11 -14.12 22.30
C ALA A 430 10.43 -13.81 21.58
N LEU A 431 10.58 -14.25 20.33
CA LEU A 431 11.74 -13.93 19.50
C LEU A 431 11.75 -12.45 19.10
N LEU A 432 10.60 -11.90 18.68
CA LEU A 432 10.46 -10.48 18.33
C LEU A 432 10.72 -9.55 19.52
N ARG A 433 10.26 -9.91 20.72
CA ARG A 433 10.58 -9.22 21.98
C ARG A 433 12.08 -9.13 22.24
N ARG A 434 12.85 -10.12 21.79
CA ARG A 434 14.31 -10.12 21.90
C ARG A 434 14.99 -9.36 20.77
N GLY A 435 14.22 -8.74 19.87
CA GLY A 435 14.71 -8.07 18.68
C GLY A 435 15.06 -9.03 17.54
N VAL A 436 14.66 -10.30 17.60
CA VAL A 436 14.92 -11.25 16.51
C VAL A 436 13.89 -11.04 15.42
N THR A 437 14.34 -10.61 14.24
CA THR A 437 13.49 -10.41 13.05
C THR A 437 13.68 -11.52 12.03
N THR A 438 14.81 -12.24 12.07
CA THR A 438 15.06 -13.41 11.24
C THR A 438 15.46 -14.61 12.08
N VAL A 439 14.85 -15.77 11.85
CA VAL A 439 15.21 -17.04 12.50
C VAL A 439 15.73 -18.01 11.46
N ILE A 440 16.86 -18.63 11.76
CA ILE A 440 17.44 -19.72 11.00
C ILE A 440 17.11 -21.01 11.76
N GLY A 441 16.28 -21.85 11.16
CA GLY A 441 15.75 -23.08 11.75
C GLY A 441 16.07 -24.33 10.92
N THR A 442 15.55 -25.48 11.34
CA THR A 442 15.76 -26.74 10.63
C THR A 442 14.46 -27.34 10.11
N SER A 443 14.56 -28.15 9.04
CA SER A 443 13.45 -28.96 8.54
C SER A 443 13.92 -30.40 8.31
N SER A 444 13.09 -31.37 8.68
CA SER A 444 13.33 -32.80 8.42
C SER A 444 12.30 -33.32 7.43
N GLY A 445 12.75 -33.83 6.30
CA GLY A 445 11.92 -34.60 5.36
C GLY A 445 10.82 -33.85 4.61
N SER A 446 10.77 -32.52 4.66
CA SER A 446 9.70 -31.73 4.03
C SER A 446 9.85 -31.66 2.50
N THR A 447 8.73 -31.64 1.78
CA THR A 447 8.72 -31.35 0.33
C THR A 447 9.18 -29.90 0.09
N PRO A 448 9.69 -29.52 -1.10
CA PRO A 448 10.05 -28.13 -1.41
C PRO A 448 8.92 -27.12 -1.12
N GLU A 449 7.66 -27.54 -1.24
CA GLU A 449 6.46 -26.75 -0.97
C GLU A 449 6.23 -26.50 0.53
N GLU A 450 6.56 -27.46 1.41
CA GLU A 450 6.50 -27.30 2.88
C GLU A 450 7.65 -26.46 3.46
N ARG A 451 8.70 -26.20 2.66
CA ARG A 451 9.89 -25.38 3.04
C ARG A 451 9.73 -23.90 2.74
N HIS A 452 8.72 -23.53 1.96
CA HIS A 452 8.23 -22.17 1.83
C HIS A 452 6.88 -22.10 2.56
N VAL A 453 6.92 -22.13 3.89
CA VAL A 453 5.83 -21.45 4.61
C VAL A 453 5.96 -19.99 4.21
N PRO A 454 4.95 -19.36 3.61
CA PRO A 454 5.06 -17.96 3.24
C PRO A 454 5.48 -17.19 4.48
N THR A 455 6.67 -16.57 4.43
CA THR A 455 7.17 -15.64 5.45
C THR A 455 6.23 -14.43 5.62
N GLU A 456 5.17 -14.36 4.82
CA GLU A 456 4.19 -13.30 4.71
C GLU A 456 3.03 -13.42 5.72
N ALA A 457 2.97 -14.50 6.52
CA ALA A 457 1.95 -14.71 7.56
C ALA A 457 2.46 -14.48 8.99
N THR A 458 3.75 -14.23 9.18
CA THR A 458 4.37 -14.05 10.51
C THR A 458 5.27 -12.83 10.55
N PRO A 459 5.27 -12.04 11.64
CA PRO A 459 6.11 -10.83 11.78
C PRO A 459 7.62 -11.10 11.87
N ILE A 460 8.03 -12.36 11.73
CA ILE A 460 9.41 -12.82 11.74
C ILE A 460 9.72 -13.55 10.43
N ARG A 461 10.85 -13.24 9.81
CA ARG A 461 11.37 -13.97 8.66
C ARG A 461 11.97 -15.29 9.14
N ALA A 462 11.71 -16.39 8.46
CA ALA A 462 12.29 -17.70 8.81
C ALA A 462 12.99 -18.35 7.60
N LEU A 463 14.19 -18.87 7.84
CA LEU A 463 14.99 -19.61 6.87
C LEU A 463 15.18 -21.04 7.39
N PHE A 464 14.61 -22.03 6.71
CA PHE A 464 14.73 -23.43 7.12
C PHE A 464 15.77 -24.17 6.30
N PHE A 465 16.69 -24.83 6.99
CA PHE A 465 17.72 -25.65 6.37
C PHE A 465 17.48 -27.12 6.66
N GLU A 466 17.74 -27.98 5.68
CA GLU A 466 17.70 -29.43 5.93
C GLU A 466 18.94 -29.85 6.71
N THR A 467 18.75 -30.64 7.76
CA THR A 467 19.84 -31.25 8.51
C THR A 467 20.18 -32.59 7.89
N LEU A 468 21.33 -32.66 7.22
CA LEU A 468 21.83 -33.91 6.64
C LEU A 468 22.84 -34.55 7.60
N PRO A 469 22.71 -35.85 7.90
CA PRO A 469 23.54 -36.52 8.90
C PRO A 469 24.99 -36.74 8.43
N THR A 470 25.24 -36.69 7.11
CA THR A 470 26.58 -36.81 6.53
C THR A 470 26.68 -36.07 5.20
N VAL A 471 27.90 -35.68 4.81
CA VAL A 471 28.22 -35.16 3.47
C VAL A 471 27.88 -36.19 2.37
N ALA A 472 28.02 -37.49 2.65
CA ALA A 472 27.66 -38.56 1.72
C ALA A 472 26.15 -38.59 1.42
N ALA A 473 25.30 -38.38 2.44
CA ALA A 473 23.85 -38.27 2.26
C ALA A 473 23.42 -37.02 1.45
N ALA A 474 24.27 -35.99 1.40
CA ALA A 474 24.08 -34.83 0.53
C ALA A 474 24.49 -35.10 -0.93
N ALA A 475 25.51 -35.95 -1.13
CA ALA A 475 26.01 -36.32 -2.45
C ALA A 475 25.14 -37.37 -3.18
N GLU A 476 24.46 -38.25 -2.44
CA GLU A 476 23.48 -39.22 -2.98
C GLU A 476 22.16 -38.58 -3.42
N ARG A 477 21.96 -37.34 -3.00
CA ARG A 477 20.84 -36.49 -3.31
C ARG A 477 21.27 -35.65 -4.52
N ASP A 478 20.58 -35.74 -5.67
CA ASP A 478 20.79 -34.96 -6.93
C ASP A 478 20.65 -33.42 -6.76
N PHE A 479 21.14 -32.85 -5.66
CA PHE A 479 20.82 -31.50 -5.16
C PHE A 479 21.92 -30.48 -5.47
N LEU A 480 23.15 -30.91 -5.75
CA LEU A 480 24.32 -30.02 -5.87
C LEU A 480 24.46 -29.33 -7.24
N THR A 481 23.55 -29.60 -8.19
CA THR A 481 23.61 -28.98 -9.53
C THR A 481 22.87 -27.65 -9.63
N SER A 482 22.17 -27.19 -8.58
CA SER A 482 21.32 -25.99 -8.67
C SER A 482 21.15 -25.15 -7.39
N ALA A 483 21.99 -25.29 -6.36
CA ALA A 483 21.80 -24.64 -5.05
C ALA A 483 23.08 -24.02 -4.45
N ALA A 484 22.93 -22.94 -3.67
CA ALA A 484 23.95 -22.39 -2.78
C ALA A 484 23.88 -23.09 -1.41
N GLY A 485 24.99 -23.69 -0.97
CA GLY A 485 25.09 -24.38 0.32
C GLY A 485 25.95 -23.59 1.33
N ILE A 486 25.66 -23.74 2.62
CA ILE A 486 26.44 -23.16 3.71
C ILE A 486 26.96 -24.30 4.59
N HIS A 487 28.27 -24.35 4.83
CA HIS A 487 28.93 -25.37 5.64
C HIS A 487 29.17 -24.84 7.06
N ILE A 488 28.65 -25.52 8.09
CA ILE A 488 28.80 -25.12 9.50
C ILE A 488 29.35 -26.29 10.31
N PRO A 489 30.60 -26.24 10.79
CA PRO A 489 31.13 -27.30 11.65
C PRO A 489 30.43 -27.28 13.02
N TRP A 490 29.87 -28.42 13.45
CA TRP A 490 29.21 -28.61 14.74
C TRP A 490 29.88 -29.76 15.51
N ARG A 491 29.96 -29.65 16.84
CA ARG A 491 30.76 -30.55 17.70
C ARG A 491 30.50 -32.05 17.41
N GLY A 492 31.47 -32.70 16.78
CA GLY A 492 31.51 -34.16 16.59
C GLY A 492 30.71 -34.70 15.41
N SER A 493 30.11 -33.85 14.57
CA SER A 493 29.43 -34.26 13.33
C SER A 493 29.34 -33.10 12.34
N ASP A 494 29.73 -33.35 11.09
CA ASP A 494 29.65 -32.37 10.00
C ASP A 494 28.18 -32.10 9.65
N LEU A 495 27.67 -30.92 9.99
CA LEU A 495 26.32 -30.50 9.63
C LEU A 495 26.38 -29.70 8.32
N LEU A 496 25.85 -30.29 7.25
CA LEU A 496 25.70 -29.59 5.97
C LEU A 496 24.29 -28.97 5.90
N LEU A 497 24.20 -27.64 5.84
CA LEU A 497 22.96 -26.92 5.65
C LEU A 497 22.77 -26.58 4.16
N VAL A 498 21.78 -27.19 3.53
CA VAL A 498 21.48 -27.01 2.10
C VAL A 498 20.16 -26.27 1.94
N ASN A 499 20.17 -25.10 1.28
CA ASN A 499 18.97 -24.36 0.92
C ASN A 499 18.54 -24.72 -0.52
N ARG A 500 17.24 -24.96 -0.74
CA ARG A 500 16.66 -25.28 -2.06
C ARG A 500 15.96 -24.10 -2.75
N GLY A 501 15.99 -22.89 -2.17
CA GLY A 501 15.35 -21.69 -2.72
C GLY A 501 16.30 -20.72 -3.44
N ARG A 502 15.74 -19.84 -4.28
CA ARG A 502 16.44 -18.64 -4.80
C ARG A 502 16.85 -17.78 -3.61
N VAL A 503 18.16 -17.66 -3.35
CA VAL A 503 18.67 -16.60 -2.48
C VAL A 503 18.42 -15.28 -3.22
N PRO A 504 17.77 -14.27 -2.63
CA PRO A 504 17.59 -12.99 -3.29
C PRO A 504 18.96 -12.42 -3.67
N GLU A 505 19.07 -11.89 -4.89
CA GLU A 505 20.24 -11.12 -5.32
C GLU A 505 20.56 -10.10 -4.22
N ASN A 506 21.83 -10.05 -3.78
CA ASN A 506 22.41 -9.18 -2.72
C ASN A 506 22.62 -9.79 -1.32
N HIS A 507 22.41 -11.08 -1.07
CA HIS A 507 22.71 -11.69 0.25
C HIS A 507 23.96 -12.58 0.19
N LEU A 508 25.09 -12.11 0.75
CA LEU A 508 26.28 -12.92 0.99
C LEU A 508 26.36 -13.25 2.49
N MET A 509 26.06 -14.48 2.89
CA MET A 509 26.22 -14.92 4.28
C MET A 509 27.53 -15.69 4.42
N ALA A 510 28.44 -15.11 5.19
CA ALA A 510 29.76 -15.63 5.48
C ALA A 510 29.81 -16.16 6.93
N ILE A 511 29.98 -17.47 7.09
CA ILE A 511 30.03 -18.13 8.41
C ILE A 511 31.41 -18.75 8.57
N GLY A 512 32.11 -18.41 9.64
CA GLY A 512 33.41 -19.03 9.95
C GLY A 512 33.62 -19.13 11.44
N MET A 513 33.92 -20.35 11.90
CA MET A 513 34.86 -20.67 12.97
C MET A 513 35.07 -22.19 13.05
N SER A 514 36.33 -22.63 13.20
CA SER A 514 36.70 -23.98 13.65
C SER A 514 38.15 -23.99 14.16
N GLU A 515 38.34 -24.59 15.33
CA GLU A 515 39.63 -25.08 15.82
C GLU A 515 39.69 -26.59 15.55
N HIS A 516 40.10 -27.05 14.36
CA HIS A 516 40.80 -28.34 14.17
C HIS A 516 41.19 -28.60 12.69
N PRO A 517 42.33 -29.27 12.43
CA PRO A 517 42.80 -29.54 11.07
C PRO A 517 42.46 -30.98 10.63
N ALA A 518 41.56 -31.13 9.65
CA ALA A 518 41.55 -32.17 8.60
C ALA A 518 40.14 -32.38 8.04
N SER A 519 39.91 -31.97 6.79
CA SER A 519 38.84 -32.50 5.95
C SER A 519 39.20 -32.33 4.47
N ASP A 520 39.13 -33.42 3.72
CA ASP A 520 39.27 -33.45 2.26
C ASP A 520 38.02 -32.82 1.61
N ILE A 521 38.20 -31.91 0.65
CA ILE A 521 37.11 -31.23 -0.07
C ILE A 521 37.16 -31.61 -1.56
N LEU A 522 36.05 -32.11 -2.10
CA LEU A 522 35.83 -32.39 -3.52
C LEU A 522 35.12 -31.20 -4.19
N LEU A 523 35.73 -30.61 -5.22
CA LEU A 523 35.15 -29.51 -6.03
C LEU A 523 34.84 -29.99 -7.46
N ARG A 524 33.65 -29.69 -7.98
CA ARG A 524 33.30 -29.77 -9.42
C ARG A 524 32.85 -28.39 -9.90
N ALA A 525 33.47 -27.90 -10.98
CA ALA A 525 33.09 -26.67 -11.66
C ALA A 525 32.50 -26.98 -13.05
N PHE A 526 31.55 -26.17 -13.51
CA PHE A 526 30.97 -26.25 -14.85
C PHE A 526 31.87 -25.57 -15.89
N GLY A 527 32.27 -26.28 -16.94
CA GLY A 527 33.02 -25.79 -18.10
C GLY A 527 33.84 -26.90 -18.76
N GLU A 528 33.89 -26.95 -20.10
CA GLU A 528 34.53 -28.03 -20.88
C GLU A 528 36.00 -28.27 -20.53
N TRP A 529 36.40 -29.54 -20.59
CA TRP A 529 37.73 -30.04 -20.19
C TRP A 529 38.84 -29.61 -21.15
N THR A 530 39.94 -29.07 -20.61
CA THR A 530 41.29 -29.35 -21.12
C THR A 530 42.27 -29.48 -19.95
N SER A 531 42.74 -30.71 -19.73
CA SER A 531 43.78 -31.17 -18.78
C SER A 531 43.58 -30.87 -17.29
N ALA A 532 43.56 -31.94 -16.49
CA ALA A 532 43.72 -31.88 -15.05
C ALA A 532 45.11 -31.33 -14.70
N GLU A 533 45.18 -30.08 -14.26
CA GLU A 533 46.30 -29.61 -13.45
C GLU A 533 45.96 -29.86 -11.99
N VAL A 534 46.65 -30.84 -11.40
CA VAL A 534 46.78 -30.94 -9.95
C VAL A 534 47.66 -29.76 -9.52
N LEU A 535 47.04 -28.70 -8.98
CA LEU A 535 47.79 -27.65 -8.29
C LEU A 535 48.45 -28.29 -7.07
N GLY A 536 49.79 -28.29 -7.09
CA GLY A 536 50.64 -29.16 -6.29
C GLY A 536 50.62 -28.95 -4.77
N GLU A 537 51.33 -29.90 -4.13
CA GLU A 537 51.77 -30.06 -2.74
C GLU A 537 50.94 -29.42 -1.60
N ALA A 538 50.53 -30.28 -0.67
CA ALA A 538 49.76 -30.00 0.55
C ALA A 538 50.19 -28.74 1.32
N TRP A 539 49.23 -27.83 1.57
CA TRP A 539 49.33 -26.77 2.58
C TRP A 539 48.32 -27.04 3.71
N PRO A 540 48.76 -27.14 4.97
CA PRO A 540 47.88 -27.47 6.09
C PRO A 540 47.25 -26.20 6.66
N SER A 541 46.31 -25.56 5.95
CA SER A 541 45.29 -24.65 6.51
C SER A 541 44.50 -23.92 5.41
N ALA A 542 43.25 -24.36 5.23
CA ALA A 542 42.12 -23.74 4.51
C ALA A 542 42.18 -23.60 2.97
N THR A 543 41.03 -23.85 2.30
CA THR A 543 40.30 -22.93 1.37
C THR A 543 39.07 -23.62 0.74
N ALA A 544 37.92 -22.93 0.67
CA ALA A 544 36.88 -23.16 -0.36
C ALA A 544 36.12 -21.84 -0.67
N VAL A 545 35.84 -21.63 -1.97
CA VAL A 545 35.28 -20.40 -2.59
C VAL A 545 33.95 -20.75 -3.28
N LEU A 546 32.94 -19.86 -3.23
CA LEU A 546 31.72 -19.94 -4.04
C LEU A 546 31.42 -18.60 -4.70
N LEU A 547 31.24 -18.61 -6.02
CA LEU A 547 30.96 -17.46 -6.88
C LEU A 547 29.45 -17.41 -7.19
N GLY A 548 28.85 -16.22 -7.10
CA GLY A 548 27.52 -15.92 -7.64
C GLY A 548 27.60 -15.18 -8.98
N PRO A 549 26.55 -15.21 -9.82
CA PRO A 549 26.56 -14.53 -11.11
C PRO A 549 26.23 -13.03 -10.95
N GLU A 550 27.02 -12.21 -11.64
CA GLU A 550 26.73 -10.82 -12.04
C GLU A 550 26.52 -9.76 -10.93
N SER A 551 27.61 -9.24 -10.38
CA SER A 551 27.76 -7.81 -10.05
C SER A 551 29.24 -7.44 -9.81
N ASP A 552 29.65 -6.25 -10.24
CA ASP A 552 31.03 -5.75 -10.38
C ASP A 552 31.80 -5.46 -9.06
N VAL A 553 31.55 -6.22 -7.98
CA VAL A 553 32.38 -6.14 -6.76
C VAL A 553 32.67 -7.55 -6.22
N PRO A 554 33.91 -8.07 -6.30
CA PRO A 554 34.26 -9.35 -5.71
C PRO A 554 34.48 -9.21 -4.20
N SER A 555 33.67 -9.91 -3.40
CA SER A 555 33.86 -10.05 -1.95
C SER A 555 34.53 -11.39 -1.63
N LEU A 556 35.66 -11.35 -0.92
CA LEU A 556 36.47 -12.51 -0.49
C LEU A 556 36.15 -12.86 0.97
N LEU A 557 35.91 -14.15 1.26
CA LEU A 557 35.85 -14.67 2.63
C LEU A 557 36.94 -15.72 2.86
N VAL A 558 37.74 -15.54 3.91
CA VAL A 558 38.82 -16.45 4.33
C VAL A 558 38.58 -16.90 5.77
N SER A 559 38.84 -18.18 6.07
CA SER A 559 38.76 -18.77 7.42
C SER A 559 40.15 -19.28 7.86
N GLY A 560 40.57 -18.94 9.09
CA GLY A 560 41.76 -19.48 9.77
C GLY A 560 42.40 -18.53 10.79
N ALA A 561 43.03 -19.05 11.85
CA ALA A 561 43.81 -18.25 12.79
C ALA A 561 45.08 -17.71 12.12
N VAL A 562 45.17 -16.38 11.96
CA VAL A 562 46.30 -15.70 11.34
C VAL A 562 47.39 -15.46 12.40
N THR A 563 48.48 -16.22 12.37
CA THR A 563 49.65 -16.02 13.26
C THR A 563 50.81 -15.24 12.63
N ALA A 564 50.63 -14.67 11.42
CA ALA A 564 51.60 -13.77 10.79
C ALA A 564 50.91 -12.59 10.08
N PRO A 565 51.47 -11.37 10.12
CA PRO A 565 50.82 -10.20 9.53
C PRO A 565 50.78 -10.31 8.00
N ILE A 566 49.57 -10.21 7.42
CA ILE A 566 49.37 -10.09 5.98
C ILE A 566 49.29 -8.61 5.64
N ALA A 567 50.19 -8.12 4.77
CA ALA A 567 50.16 -6.75 4.27
C ALA A 567 49.45 -6.70 2.91
N PHE A 568 48.30 -6.03 2.83
CA PHE A 568 47.66 -5.67 1.57
C PHE A 568 48.04 -4.24 1.20
N ARG A 569 48.59 -4.03 -0.01
CA ARG A 569 48.78 -2.68 -0.55
C ARG A 569 47.45 -2.15 -1.09
N GLY A 570 46.93 -1.09 -0.46
CA GLY A 570 45.99 -0.17 -1.12
C GLY A 570 44.50 -0.26 -0.77
N LEU A 571 44.10 -1.00 0.27
CA LEU A 571 42.70 -1.04 0.72
C LEU A 571 42.61 -0.84 2.24
N THR A 572 41.84 0.15 2.67
CA THR A 572 41.49 0.39 4.07
C THR A 572 40.49 -0.68 4.53
N ALA A 573 40.90 -1.54 5.46
CA ALA A 573 40.12 -2.68 5.94
C ALA A 573 38.88 -2.25 6.73
N ALA A 574 37.71 -2.79 6.38
CA ALA A 574 36.55 -2.88 7.27
C ALA A 574 36.68 -4.13 8.16
N PRO A 575 36.28 -4.10 9.45
CA PRO A 575 36.35 -5.27 10.32
C PRO A 575 35.28 -6.31 9.93
N ALA A 576 35.71 -7.55 9.70
CA ALA A 576 34.82 -8.70 9.54
C ALA A 576 34.33 -9.16 10.93
N VAL A 577 33.01 -9.29 11.10
CA VAL A 577 32.38 -9.89 12.29
C VAL A 577 32.26 -11.41 12.07
N GLY A 578 33.01 -12.21 12.81
CA GLY A 578 32.90 -13.68 12.80
C GLY A 578 31.75 -14.17 13.70
N LEU A 579 31.05 -15.23 13.29
CA LEU A 579 29.89 -15.84 13.96
C LEU A 579 30.27 -17.20 14.57
N ASP A 580 30.05 -17.38 15.87
CA ASP A 580 30.17 -18.68 16.56
C ASP A 580 28.79 -19.35 16.70
N LEU A 581 28.53 -20.41 15.94
CA LEU A 581 27.24 -21.12 15.92
C LEU A 581 27.25 -22.40 16.77
N THR A 582 28.23 -22.55 17.66
CA THR A 582 28.38 -23.77 18.47
C THR A 582 27.43 -23.86 19.67
N GLU A 583 26.70 -22.78 20.00
CA GLU A 583 25.72 -22.74 21.09
C GLU A 583 24.27 -22.48 20.60
N PRO A 584 23.28 -23.27 21.03
CA PRO A 584 21.86 -22.97 20.80
C PRO A 584 21.48 -21.62 21.41
N GLY A 585 20.80 -20.75 20.64
CA GLY A 585 20.26 -19.48 21.14
C GLY A 585 21.10 -18.22 20.88
N GLY A 586 22.11 -18.32 20.01
CA GLY A 586 22.88 -17.16 19.56
C GLY A 586 22.04 -16.16 18.75
N ILE A 587 22.21 -14.87 19.06
CA ILE A 587 21.51 -13.73 18.46
C ILE A 587 22.55 -12.78 17.84
N TRP A 588 22.32 -12.36 16.59
CA TRP A 588 23.31 -11.65 15.77
C TRP A 588 22.68 -10.47 15.03
N ARG A 589 23.44 -9.42 14.67
CA ARG A 589 22.90 -8.30 13.86
C ARG A 589 23.06 -8.56 12.37
N GLY A 590 22.05 -8.28 11.55
CA GLY A 590 22.20 -8.28 10.09
C GLY A 590 21.83 -6.96 9.42
N GLU A 591 22.15 -6.90 8.12
CA GLU A 591 21.97 -5.79 7.19
C GLU A 591 20.48 -5.42 6.97
N PRO A 592 20.17 -4.19 6.51
CA PRO A 592 18.91 -3.51 6.73
C PRO A 592 17.79 -4.04 5.81
N ALA A 593 17.11 -5.11 6.23
CA ALA A 593 15.81 -5.49 5.69
C ALA A 593 14.69 -5.33 6.74
N ASP A 594 15.01 -5.46 8.03
CA ASP A 594 14.06 -5.39 9.14
C ASP A 594 14.55 -4.37 10.20
N LEU A 595 13.62 -3.56 10.74
CA LEU A 595 13.89 -2.50 11.72
C LEU A 595 13.46 -2.92 13.13
N LEU A 596 14.31 -2.67 14.13
CA LEU A 596 13.99 -2.75 15.56
C LEU A 596 14.03 -1.36 16.18
N LEU A 597 12.99 -1.00 16.93
CA LEU A 597 12.99 0.21 17.77
C LEU A 597 13.13 -0.16 19.25
N TRP A 598 14.05 0.51 19.94
CA TRP A 598 14.33 0.33 21.37
C TRP A 598 14.12 1.63 22.16
N GLU A 599 13.42 1.61 23.29
CA GLU A 599 13.34 2.77 24.20
C GLU A 599 14.70 3.07 24.87
N ARG A 600 15.05 4.36 24.92
CA ARG A 600 16.25 4.88 25.58
C ARG A 600 16.00 5.03 27.07
N ALA A 601 16.76 4.31 27.89
CA ALA A 601 16.78 4.58 29.32
C ALA A 601 17.43 5.94 29.59
N GLY A 602 16.87 6.70 30.55
CA GLY A 602 17.28 8.05 30.93
C GLY A 602 18.65 8.16 31.62
N GLY A 603 19.70 7.62 30.99
CA GLY A 603 21.10 7.80 31.37
C GLY A 603 21.84 8.60 30.30
N SER A 604 22.63 9.59 30.73
CA SER A 604 23.57 10.30 29.85
C SER A 604 24.50 9.31 29.16
N ALA A 605 24.74 9.48 27.86
CA ALA A 605 25.79 8.78 27.15
C ALA A 605 27.13 9.06 27.87
N ASP A 606 27.89 8.03 28.20
CA ASP A 606 29.27 8.23 28.61
C ASP A 606 30.13 8.54 27.37
N ASP A 607 31.31 9.13 27.57
CA ASP A 607 32.24 9.57 26.53
C ASP A 607 32.76 8.43 25.61
N SER A 608 32.27 7.20 25.80
CA SER A 608 32.60 6.03 24.98
C SER A 608 31.65 5.81 23.80
N GLY A 609 30.52 6.54 23.73
CA GLY A 609 29.49 6.34 22.71
C GLY A 609 28.65 5.07 22.91
N ALA A 610 28.80 4.36 24.03
CA ALA A 610 28.01 3.18 24.36
C ALA A 610 26.65 3.58 24.94
N ILE A 611 25.55 3.21 24.27
CA ILE A 611 24.19 3.41 24.78
C ILE A 611 23.80 2.21 25.63
N ARG A 612 23.56 2.43 26.94
CA ARG A 612 22.99 1.40 27.82
C ARG A 612 21.48 1.30 27.58
N LEU A 613 21.05 0.19 26.98
CA LEU A 613 19.64 -0.21 26.90
C LEU A 613 19.17 -0.60 28.31
N GLY A 614 18.57 0.33 29.06
CA GLY A 614 17.91 0.03 30.34
C GLY A 614 16.44 -0.38 30.13
N ALA A 615 15.83 -0.95 31.18
CA ALA A 615 14.50 -1.60 31.24
C ALA A 615 13.49 -1.15 30.15
N LEU A 616 13.53 -1.87 29.03
CA LEU A 616 12.67 -1.69 27.87
C LEU A 616 11.27 -2.21 28.17
N ARG A 617 10.24 -1.47 27.74
CA ARG A 617 8.83 -1.88 27.94
C ARG A 617 8.14 -2.37 26.68
N GLU A 618 8.58 -1.94 25.48
CA GLU A 618 8.02 -2.37 24.19
C GLU A 618 9.11 -2.35 23.08
N VAL A 619 8.92 -3.14 22.01
CA VAL A 619 9.73 -3.17 20.77
C VAL A 619 8.81 -3.03 19.56
N ILE A 620 9.23 -2.32 18.51
CA ILE A 620 8.51 -2.31 17.22
C ILE A 620 9.32 -3.07 16.19
N VAL A 621 8.70 -4.08 15.54
CA VAL A 621 9.31 -4.90 14.49
C VAL A 621 8.46 -4.85 13.23
N ALA A 622 9.06 -4.44 12.10
CA ALA A 622 8.37 -4.36 10.80
C ALA A 622 7.02 -3.58 10.83
N GLY A 623 6.89 -2.60 11.73
CA GLY A 623 5.67 -1.79 11.90
C GLY A 623 4.69 -2.26 12.98
N PHE A 624 4.94 -3.40 13.66
CA PHE A 624 4.08 -3.94 14.71
C PHE A 624 4.63 -3.66 16.12
N ARG A 625 3.77 -3.22 17.06
CA ARG A 625 4.13 -3.02 18.48
C ARG A 625 4.12 -4.34 19.25
N VAL A 626 5.19 -4.61 19.98
CA VAL A 626 5.40 -5.83 20.77
C VAL A 626 5.73 -5.47 22.22
N PRO A 627 4.85 -5.74 23.19
CA PRO A 627 5.13 -5.45 24.60
C PRO A 627 6.17 -6.40 25.18
N LEU A 628 7.05 -5.88 26.04
CA LEU A 628 8.06 -6.61 26.81
C LEU A 628 7.57 -6.75 28.26
N ASP A 629 7.40 -7.98 28.73
CA ASP A 629 7.12 -8.27 30.15
C ASP A 629 8.41 -8.24 31.00
#